data_AF-A0A7D8UUN3-F1
#
_entry.id   AF-A0A7D8UUN3-F1
#
_cell.length_a   1.000
_cell.length_b   1.000
_cell.length_c   1.000
_cell.angle_alpha   90.00
_cell.angle_beta   90.00
_cell.angle_gamma   90.00
#
_symmetry.space_group_name_H-M   'P 1'
#
loop_
_entity.id
_entity.type
_entity.pdbx_description
1 polymer ?
#
loop_
_entity_poly.entity_id
_entity_poly.type
_entity_poly.pdbx_seq_one_letter_code
_entity_poly.pdbx_strand_id
1 'polypeptide(L)'
;MIGRLYGMLGERGVWVLYEHVRVMEGRRWVGWYQSVMNLFWPHFLGGCELRRDTGRWVKEVGPWSQVELVQPVDEPEYQVVPHIKGVLVK
;
A
#
# COMPACT_ATOMS: atom_id res chain seq x y z
N MET A 1 -11.76 -5.06 4.93
CA MET A 1 -10.66 -5.67 5.72
C MET A 1 -9.93 -4.63 6.57
N ILE A 2 -9.38 -3.56 5.98
CA ILE A 2 -8.62 -2.50 6.68
C ILE A 2 -9.41 -1.87 7.85
N GLY A 3 -10.71 -1.59 7.68
CA GLY A 3 -11.57 -1.08 8.77
C GLY A 3 -11.69 -2.00 9.99
N ARG A 4 -11.64 -3.33 9.80
CA ARG A 4 -11.66 -4.28 10.93
C ARG A 4 -10.34 -4.24 11.69
N LEU A 5 -9.21 -4.17 10.98
CA LEU A 5 -7.88 -4.05 11.60
C LEU A 5 -7.77 -2.73 12.39
N TYR A 6 -8.24 -1.63 11.83
CA TYR A 6 -8.29 -0.35 12.54
C TYR A 6 -9.18 -0.40 13.81
N GLY A 7 -10.28 -1.15 13.76
CA GLY A 7 -11.14 -1.38 14.92
C GLY A 7 -10.47 -2.20 16.03
N MET A 8 -9.50 -3.06 15.70
CA MET A 8 -8.72 -3.85 16.66
C MET A 8 -7.60 -3.05 17.34
N LEU A 9 -7.18 -1.93 16.75
CA LEU A 9 -6.22 -1.04 17.40
C LEU A 9 -6.88 -0.35 18.61
N GLY A 10 -6.27 -0.52 19.78
CA GLY A 10 -6.57 0.26 20.97
C GLY A 10 -6.17 1.73 20.82
N GLU A 11 -6.46 2.54 21.84
CA GLU A 11 -6.00 3.92 21.91
C GLU A 11 -4.46 3.97 21.92
N ARG A 12 -3.86 4.78 21.05
CA ARG A 12 -2.41 4.81 20.76
C ARG A 12 -1.86 3.53 20.13
N GLY A 13 -2.73 2.72 19.53
CA GLY A 13 -2.33 1.57 18.75
C GLY A 13 -1.43 1.98 17.58
N VAL A 14 -0.36 1.24 17.37
CA VAL A 14 0.60 1.48 16.29
C VAL A 14 0.35 0.48 15.17
N TRP A 15 0.18 0.99 13.95
CA TRP A 15 0.12 0.20 12.74
C TRP A 15 1.40 0.40 11.95
N VAL A 16 2.25 -0.63 11.93
CA VAL A 16 3.43 -0.69 11.06
C VAL A 16 3.06 -1.49 9.82
N LEU A 17 3.31 -0.94 8.63
CA LEU A 17 3.01 -1.64 7.38
C LEU A 17 4.17 -1.55 6.39
N TYR A 18 4.32 -2.63 5.63
CA TYR A 18 5.19 -2.76 4.46
C TYR A 18 4.39 -3.53 3.42
N GLU A 19 3.88 -2.83 2.41
CA GLU A 19 2.85 -3.36 1.52
C GLU A 19 3.15 -2.98 0.07
N HIS A 20 2.85 -3.89 -0.85
CA HIS A 20 2.88 -3.59 -2.28
C HIS A 20 1.80 -2.56 -2.62
N VAL A 21 2.14 -1.61 -3.48
CA VAL A 21 1.22 -0.55 -3.91
C VAL A 21 1.25 -0.31 -5.40
N ARG A 22 0.20 0.36 -5.87
CA ARG A 22 0.17 0.99 -7.18
C ARG A 22 1.37 1.92 -7.34
N VAL A 23 1.96 1.90 -8.53
CA VAL A 23 2.96 2.88 -8.96
C VAL A 23 2.41 4.32 -8.89
N MET A 24 3.22 5.24 -8.35
CA MET A 24 2.90 6.68 -8.24
C MET A 24 2.85 7.38 -9.60
N GLU A 25 2.14 8.51 -9.64
CA GLU A 25 1.94 9.33 -10.84
C GLU A 25 3.29 9.76 -11.45
N GLY A 26 3.40 9.67 -12.78
CA GLY A 26 4.63 9.96 -13.54
C GLY A 26 5.27 8.73 -14.22
N ARG A 27 5.00 7.51 -13.73
CA ARG A 27 5.62 6.26 -14.25
C ARG A 27 4.64 5.46 -15.12
N ARG A 28 4.22 6.06 -16.25
CA ARG A 28 3.15 5.52 -17.13
C ARG A 28 3.43 4.11 -17.67
N TRP A 29 4.68 3.80 -18.03
CA TRP A 29 5.08 2.48 -18.55
C TRP A 29 4.91 1.37 -17.51
N VAL A 30 5.38 1.62 -16.28
CA VAL A 30 5.26 0.66 -15.18
C VAL A 30 3.80 0.48 -14.77
N GLY A 31 3.00 1.56 -14.78
CA GLY A 31 1.56 1.48 -14.53
C GLY A 31 0.80 0.64 -15.56
N TRP A 32 1.20 0.69 -16.84
CA TRP A 32 0.63 -0.18 -17.88
C TRP A 32 1.01 -1.65 -17.64
N TYR A 33 2.29 -1.93 -17.35
CA TYR A 33 2.76 -3.27 -16.99
C TYR A 33 1.98 -3.84 -15.80
N GLN A 34 1.85 -3.07 -14.71
CA GLN A 34 1.04 -3.47 -13.54
C GLN A 34 -0.41 -3.75 -13.92
N SER A 35 -0.99 -3.01 -14.86
CA SER A 35 -2.37 -3.22 -15.31
C SER A 35 -2.56 -4.56 -16.01
N VAL A 36 -1.60 -4.94 -16.86
CA VAL A 36 -1.60 -6.25 -17.53
C VAL A 36 -1.39 -7.37 -16.50
N MET A 37 -0.40 -7.20 -15.62
CA MET A 37 -0.09 -8.23 -14.62
C MET A 37 -1.21 -8.41 -13.61
N ASN A 38 -1.94 -7.35 -13.22
CA ASN A 38 -3.04 -7.42 -12.26
C ASN A 38 -4.24 -8.27 -12.74
N LEU A 39 -4.30 -8.66 -14.02
CA LEU A 39 -5.28 -9.64 -14.50
C LEU A 39 -4.98 -11.06 -14.01
N PHE A 40 -3.71 -11.39 -13.84
CA PHE A 40 -3.26 -12.71 -13.42
C PHE A 40 -2.87 -12.71 -11.95
N TRP A 41 -2.25 -11.63 -11.48
CA TRP A 41 -1.64 -11.53 -10.15
C TRP A 41 -2.56 -11.93 -8.99
N PRO A 42 -3.82 -11.44 -8.90
CA PRO A 42 -4.70 -11.81 -7.79
C PRO A 42 -5.05 -13.30 -7.77
N HIS A 43 -5.03 -13.96 -8.94
CA HIS A 43 -5.35 -15.39 -9.05
C HIS A 43 -4.16 -16.29 -8.68
N PHE A 44 -2.93 -15.83 -8.92
CA PHE A 44 -1.72 -16.63 -8.67
C PHE A 44 -1.00 -16.27 -7.35
N LEU A 45 -1.19 -15.07 -6.80
CA LEU A 45 -0.51 -14.58 -5.59
C LEU A 45 -1.49 -14.27 -4.46
N GLY A 46 -2.43 -15.20 -4.24
CA GLY A 46 -3.27 -15.20 -3.04
C GLY A 46 -4.17 -13.97 -2.87
N GLY A 47 -4.63 -13.37 -3.97
CA GLY A 47 -5.50 -12.19 -3.95
C GLY A 47 -4.78 -10.85 -3.78
N CYS A 48 -3.44 -10.82 -3.85
CA CYS A 48 -2.69 -9.57 -3.87
C CYS A 48 -3.07 -8.75 -5.12
N GLU A 49 -3.27 -7.44 -4.95
CA GLU A 49 -3.62 -6.52 -6.04
C GLU A 49 -2.52 -5.47 -6.22
N LEU A 50 -1.74 -5.61 -7.30
CA LEU A 50 -0.63 -4.72 -7.67
C LEU A 50 -1.04 -3.25 -7.80
N ARG A 51 -2.31 -3.02 -8.11
CA ARG A 51 -2.85 -1.67 -8.34
C ARG A 51 -3.57 -1.09 -7.14
N ARG A 52 -3.57 -1.78 -5.99
CA ARG A 52 -4.21 -1.28 -4.78
C ARG A 52 -3.38 -0.16 -4.18
N ASP A 53 -4.02 0.98 -3.95
CA ASP A 53 -3.41 2.10 -3.23
C ASP A 53 -3.57 1.90 -1.72
N THR A 54 -2.88 0.90 -1.15
CA THR A 54 -3.00 0.57 0.27
C THR A 54 -2.74 1.80 1.16
N GLY A 55 -1.80 2.66 0.77
CA GLY A 55 -1.48 3.89 1.48
C GLY A 55 -2.69 4.82 1.62
N ARG A 56 -3.42 5.07 0.53
CA ARG A 56 -4.66 5.86 0.58
C ARG A 56 -5.72 5.22 1.47
N TRP A 57 -5.98 3.93 1.31
CA TRP A 57 -7.04 3.24 2.05
C TRP A 57 -6.79 3.21 3.56
N VAL A 58 -5.52 3.06 3.97
CA VAL A 58 -5.14 3.08 5.39
C VAL A 58 -5.29 4.50 5.95
N LYS A 59 -4.94 5.54 5.20
CA LYS A 59 -5.17 6.94 5.63
C LYS A 59 -6.65 7.27 5.78
N GLU A 60 -7.50 6.76 4.90
CA GLU A 60 -8.94 7.06 4.88
C GLU A 60 -9.78 6.20 5.84
N VAL A 61 -9.20 5.18 6.49
CA VAL A 61 -9.96 4.23 7.32
C VAL A 61 -10.53 4.84 8.61
N GLY A 62 -9.91 5.89 9.13
CA GLY A 62 -10.28 6.51 10.40
C GLY A 62 -9.32 7.63 10.80
N PRO A 63 -9.58 8.31 11.94
CA PRO A 63 -8.69 9.33 12.45
C PRO A 63 -7.36 8.73 12.93
N TRP A 64 -6.27 9.40 12.58
CA TRP A 64 -4.91 9.05 12.99
C TRP A 64 -4.30 10.25 13.70
N SER A 65 -3.62 10.01 14.82
CA SER A 65 -2.81 11.02 15.50
C SER A 65 -1.47 11.26 14.78
N GLN A 66 -0.92 10.24 14.12
CA GLN A 66 0.31 10.34 13.32
C GLN A 66 0.22 9.45 12.09
N VAL A 67 0.71 9.96 10.94
CA VAL A 67 0.77 9.23 9.67
C VAL A 67 2.13 9.47 9.01
N GLU A 68 2.97 8.45 9.03
CA GLU A 68 4.24 8.43 8.31
C GLU A 68 4.19 7.32 7.28
N LEU A 69 3.99 7.67 6.02
CA LEU A 69 3.95 6.70 4.91
C LEU A 69 4.84 7.21 3.79
N VAL A 70 5.86 6.43 3.46
CA VAL A 70 6.90 6.77 2.49
C VAL A 70 7.18 5.61 1.55
N GLN A 71 7.67 5.92 0.35
CA GLN A 71 8.31 4.89 -0.47
C GLN A 71 9.66 4.52 0.14
N PRO A 72 10.04 3.23 0.14
CA PRO A 72 11.39 2.82 0.51
C PRO A 72 12.43 3.49 -0.40
N VAL A 73 13.46 4.10 0.21
CA VAL A 73 14.53 4.83 -0.49
C VAL A 73 15.44 3.89 -1.29
N ASP A 74 15.47 2.63 -0.88
CA ASP A 74 16.21 1.53 -1.47
C ASP A 74 15.57 0.95 -2.74
N GLU A 75 14.37 1.40 -3.12
CA GLU A 75 13.69 0.91 -4.32
C GLU A 75 14.03 1.73 -5.56
N PRO A 76 14.48 1.07 -6.65
CA PRO A 76 14.77 1.77 -7.90
C PRO A 76 13.49 2.34 -8.52
N GLU A 77 13.63 3.43 -9.27
CA GLU A 77 12.47 4.08 -9.91
C GLU A 77 11.73 3.17 -10.91
N TYR A 78 12.43 2.19 -11.48
CA TYR A 78 11.87 1.22 -12.42
C TYR A 78 11.26 -0.02 -11.73
N GLN A 79 11.13 -0.02 -10.40
CA GLN A 79 10.55 -1.13 -9.66
C GLN A 79 9.08 -1.37 -10.08
N VAL A 80 8.82 -2.56 -10.62
CA VAL A 80 7.49 -2.94 -11.16
C VAL A 80 6.50 -3.37 -10.08
N VAL A 81 7.02 -3.71 -8.90
CA VAL A 81 6.27 -4.02 -7.68
C VAL A 81 6.77 -3.10 -6.56
N PRO A 82 6.42 -1.80 -6.58
CA PRO A 82 6.88 -0.87 -5.56
C PRO A 82 6.14 -1.10 -4.24
N HIS A 83 6.77 -0.71 -3.14
CA HIS A 83 6.17 -0.81 -1.83
C HIS A 83 5.91 0.57 -1.22
N ILE A 84 5.02 0.58 -0.23
CA ILE A 84 4.91 1.66 0.74
C ILE A 84 5.26 1.11 2.10
N LYS A 85 6.01 1.89 2.87
CA LYS A 85 6.35 1.53 4.25
C LYS A 85 6.06 2.68 5.19
N GLY A 86 5.78 2.34 6.45
CA GLY A 86 5.74 3.33 7.50
C GLY A 86 4.85 2.95 8.66
N VAL A 87 4.50 3.98 9.43
CA VAL A 87 3.87 3.86 10.75
C VAL A 87 2.70 4.81 10.84
N LEU A 88 1.57 4.30 11.32
CA LEU A 88 0.42 5.12 11.69
C LEU A 88 0.07 4.89 13.15
N VAL A 89 -0.33 5.94 13.85
CA VAL A 89 -0.73 5.88 15.26
C VAL A 89 -2.17 6.33 15.38
N LYS A 90 -3.00 5.49 16.00
CA LYS A 90 -4.40 5.78 16.29
C LYS A 90 -4.50 6.70 17.50
#